data_AF-A0A6P7G2W3-F1
#
_entry.id   AF-A0A6P7G2W3-F1
#
_cell.length_a   1.000
_cell.length_b   1.000
_cell.length_c   1.000
_cell.angle_alpha   90.00
_cell.angle_beta   90.00
_cell.angle_gamma   90.00
#
_symmetry.space_group_name_H-M   'P 1'
#
loop_
_entity.id
_entity.type
_entity.pdbx_description
1 polymer ?
#
loop_
_entity_poly.entity_id
_entity_poly.type
_entity_poly.pdbx_seq_one_letter_code
_entity_poly.pdbx_strand_id
1 'polypeptide(L)'
;MADKKVNEYYTRPPTLTKWEGFKLFLWNPETKQFLGRTGASWGKILLFYLIFYAVLIGFFAAMLAVFYQTLDSKKPKWELDNGLIGNNPGLGFRPMPPESNVESTLIWYKSSDKGNVHYWQAELKKFLQTYRKENNPHYNNVEQCSMFVSPTPGKVCDVKMTPQKWNPCLEEAGFGFEDEKGGPCIFLKLNKIYNWNPEYYNSTNLPDASIMSEYIRKDILEAESRNEHQMVWVTCEGENPADKENIGPLRYIPQRGFSSQYFPFKNQDGYLSPLVAVHFESPRRGVLINIECKAWAKNIIHDRVDRRGSVHFELMVD
;
A
#
# COMPACT_ATOMS: atom_id res chain seq x y z
N MET A 1 26.32 -56.19 54.51
CA MET A 1 26.53 -55.35 55.71
C MET A 1 26.26 -53.92 55.26
N ALA A 2 25.18 -53.33 55.79
CA ALA A 2 24.71 -52.02 55.40
C ALA A 2 25.35 -50.97 56.31
N ASP A 3 26.17 -50.08 55.73
CA ASP A 3 26.73 -48.94 56.44
C ASP A 3 25.66 -47.87 56.67
N LYS A 4 25.45 -47.56 57.96
CA LYS A 4 24.52 -46.56 58.47
C LYS A 4 24.94 -45.16 58.01
N LYS A 5 24.02 -44.45 57.34
CA LYS A 5 24.10 -42.99 57.17
C LYS A 5 23.97 -42.31 58.55
N VAL A 6 24.97 -41.51 58.89
CA VAL A 6 24.98 -40.63 60.08
C VAL A 6 23.99 -39.49 59.83
N ASN A 7 23.09 -39.27 60.79
CA ASN A 7 22.11 -38.17 60.77
C ASN A 7 22.85 -36.82 60.87
N GLU A 8 22.74 -35.98 59.84
CA GLU A 8 23.17 -34.58 59.90
C GLU A 8 22.23 -33.80 60.82
N TYR A 9 22.78 -33.22 61.90
CA TYR A 9 22.07 -32.28 62.77
C TYR A 9 21.84 -30.96 62.03
N TYR A 10 20.63 -30.40 62.12
CA TYR A 10 20.30 -29.11 61.52
C TYR A 10 21.04 -27.96 62.22
N THR A 11 22.12 -27.47 61.61
CA THR A 11 22.82 -26.25 62.04
C THR A 11 22.06 -25.01 61.56
N ARG A 12 21.81 -24.05 62.45
CA ARG A 12 21.15 -22.79 62.12
C ARG A 12 22.00 -22.03 61.08
N PRO A 13 21.43 -21.60 59.93
CA PRO A 13 22.22 -20.97 58.88
C PRO A 13 22.82 -19.64 59.37
N PRO A 14 24.04 -19.28 58.94
CA PRO A 14 24.70 -18.05 59.34
C PRO A 14 23.87 -16.82 58.90
N THR A 15 23.78 -15.81 59.78
CA THR A 15 23.10 -14.55 59.47
C THR A 15 23.97 -13.72 58.52
N LEU A 16 23.74 -13.87 57.21
CA LEU A 16 24.45 -13.15 56.15
C LEU A 16 23.85 -11.77 55.89
N THR A 17 24.69 -10.78 55.61
CA THR A 17 24.27 -9.45 55.17
C THR A 17 23.65 -9.53 53.77
N LYS A 18 22.66 -8.69 53.41
CA LYS A 18 21.94 -8.77 52.11
C LYS A 18 22.88 -8.86 50.89
N TRP A 19 23.99 -8.12 50.92
CA TRP A 19 25.00 -8.10 49.85
C TRP A 19 25.87 -9.35 49.80
N GLU A 20 26.21 -9.91 50.96
CA GLU A 20 26.97 -11.16 51.07
C GLU A 20 26.12 -12.35 50.62
N GLY A 21 24.83 -12.36 50.99
CA GLY A 21 23.87 -13.32 50.48
C GLY A 21 23.69 -13.25 48.96
N PHE A 22 23.68 -12.04 48.38
CA PHE A 22 23.62 -11.87 46.93
C PHE A 22 24.88 -12.37 46.21
N LYS A 23 26.08 -12.07 46.75
CA LYS A 23 27.35 -12.60 46.21
C LYS A 23 27.41 -14.12 46.28
N LEU A 24 27.00 -14.71 47.41
CA LEU A 24 26.96 -16.16 47.61
C LEU A 24 25.92 -16.85 46.69
N PHE A 25 24.80 -16.17 46.41
CA PHE A 25 23.78 -16.61 45.47
C PHE A 25 24.28 -16.63 44.03
N LEU A 26 25.01 -15.59 43.62
CA LEU A 26 25.59 -15.48 42.27
C LEU A 26 26.65 -16.57 42.03
N TRP A 27 27.60 -16.70 42.95
CA TRP A 27 28.65 -17.70 42.90
C TRP A 27 29.03 -18.17 44.31
N ASN A 28 28.84 -19.46 44.57
CA ASN A 28 29.31 -20.09 45.80
C ASN A 28 30.64 -20.82 45.53
N PRO A 29 31.78 -20.28 45.99
CA PRO A 29 33.10 -20.86 45.73
C PRO A 29 33.34 -22.18 46.47
N GLU A 30 32.68 -22.42 47.61
CA GLU A 30 32.85 -23.65 48.40
C GLU A 30 32.15 -24.84 47.77
N THR A 31 30.93 -24.64 47.27
CA THR A 31 30.12 -25.70 46.63
C THR A 31 30.22 -25.70 45.10
N LYS A 32 30.97 -24.76 44.51
CA LYS A 32 31.11 -24.52 43.05
C LYS A 32 29.75 -24.43 42.33
N GLN A 33 28.82 -23.68 42.93
CA GLN A 33 27.49 -23.46 42.38
C GLN A 33 27.35 -22.04 41.81
N PHE A 34 26.79 -21.93 40.61
CA PHE A 34 26.42 -20.66 39.98
C PHE A 34 24.90 -20.52 40.00
N LEU A 35 24.37 -19.42 40.55
CA LEU A 35 22.92 -19.18 40.71
C LEU A 35 22.18 -20.37 41.37
N GLY A 36 22.81 -20.98 42.38
CA GLY A 36 22.25 -22.11 43.13
C GLY A 36 22.26 -23.47 42.42
N ARG A 37 23.00 -23.63 41.30
CA ARG A 37 23.16 -24.92 40.60
C ARG A 37 24.62 -25.22 40.27
N THR A 38 24.99 -26.50 40.27
CA THR A 38 26.33 -26.94 39.85
C THR A 38 26.51 -26.81 38.33
N GLY A 39 27.75 -26.65 37.86
CA GLY A 39 28.04 -26.60 36.41
C GLY A 39 27.53 -27.82 35.63
N ALA A 40 27.57 -29.01 36.25
CA ALA A 40 27.01 -30.23 35.66
C ALA A 40 25.47 -30.19 35.54
N SER A 41 24.78 -29.56 36.49
CA SER A 41 23.33 -29.33 36.41
C SER A 41 23.01 -28.34 35.29
N TRP A 42 23.73 -27.22 35.22
CA TRP A 42 23.61 -26.25 34.13
C TRP A 42 23.84 -26.87 32.75
N GLY A 43 24.88 -27.70 32.58
CA GLY A 43 25.13 -28.42 31.32
C GLY A 43 23.99 -29.36 30.94
N LYS A 44 23.40 -30.10 31.90
CA LYS A 44 22.23 -30.95 31.66
C LYS A 44 21.00 -30.14 31.24
N ILE A 45 20.77 -29.00 31.88
CA ILE A 45 19.65 -28.10 31.57
C ILE A 45 19.83 -27.51 30.17
N LEU A 46 21.02 -27.00 29.85
CA LEU A 46 21.32 -26.44 28.53
C LEU A 46 21.20 -27.49 27.43
N LEU A 47 21.72 -28.69 27.64
CA LEU A 47 21.58 -29.80 26.70
C LEU A 47 20.11 -30.19 26.50
N PHE A 48 19.34 -30.27 27.59
CA PHE A 48 17.90 -30.52 27.53
C PHE A 48 17.19 -29.46 26.69
N TYR A 49 17.40 -28.17 26.97
CA TYR A 49 16.76 -27.10 26.22
C TYR A 49 17.22 -27.03 24.76
N LEU A 50 18.49 -27.31 24.47
CA LEU A 50 18.98 -27.40 23.09
C LEU A 50 18.24 -28.48 22.30
N ILE A 51 18.14 -29.69 22.85
CA ILE A 51 17.43 -30.79 22.19
C ILE A 51 15.93 -30.48 22.09
N PHE A 52 15.33 -30.00 23.18
CA PHE A 52 13.91 -29.65 23.24
C PHE A 52 13.54 -28.60 22.19
N TYR A 53 14.28 -27.49 22.12
CA TYR A 53 14.02 -26.45 21.12
C TYR A 53 14.36 -26.89 19.70
N ALA A 54 15.37 -27.73 19.50
CA ALA A 54 15.65 -28.30 18.18
C ALA A 54 14.48 -29.15 17.67
N VAL A 55 13.90 -29.99 18.54
CA VAL A 55 12.70 -30.79 18.20
C VAL A 55 11.49 -29.88 17.97
N LEU A 56 11.30 -28.85 18.79
CA LEU A 56 10.18 -27.91 18.65
C LEU A 56 10.26 -27.11 17.34
N ILE A 57 11.44 -26.62 16.97
CA ILE A 57 11.68 -25.95 15.68
C ILE A 57 11.42 -26.92 14.53
N GLY A 58 11.90 -28.17 14.63
CA GLY A 58 11.65 -29.20 13.62
C GLY A 58 10.16 -29.49 13.43
N PHE A 59 9.42 -29.62 14.52
CA PHE A 59 7.96 -29.81 14.48
C PHE A 59 7.25 -28.61 13.86
N PHE A 60 7.60 -27.38 14.27
CA PHE A 60 7.04 -26.16 13.69
C PHE A 60 7.35 -26.06 12.18
N ALA A 61 8.59 -26.33 11.78
CA ALA A 61 9.00 -26.32 10.37
C ALA A 61 8.23 -27.38 9.55
N ALA A 62 8.01 -28.57 10.09
CA ALA A 62 7.22 -29.61 9.44
C ALA A 62 5.74 -29.17 9.27
N MET A 63 5.12 -28.62 10.30
CA MET A 63 3.76 -28.07 10.19
C MET A 63 3.68 -26.93 9.17
N LEU A 64 4.67 -26.04 9.19
CA LEU A 64 4.74 -24.91 8.24
C LEU A 64 4.93 -25.41 6.80
N ALA A 65 5.73 -26.45 6.58
CA ALA A 65 5.90 -27.08 5.27
C ALA A 65 4.60 -27.69 4.75
N VAL A 66 3.84 -28.40 5.60
CA VAL A 66 2.51 -28.91 5.25
C VAL A 66 1.55 -27.76 4.93
N PHE A 67 1.57 -26.69 5.72
CA PHE A 67 0.76 -25.51 5.46
C PHE A 67 1.06 -24.87 4.09
N TYR A 68 2.34 -24.73 3.72
CA TYR A 68 2.75 -24.20 2.42
C TYR A 68 2.27 -25.06 1.25
N GLN A 69 2.11 -26.38 1.41
CA GLN A 69 1.52 -27.24 0.38
C GLN A 69 0.03 -26.94 0.13
N THR A 70 -0.65 -26.28 1.07
CA THR A 70 -2.06 -25.87 0.89
C THR A 70 -2.24 -24.52 0.21
N LEU A 71 -1.14 -23.84 -0.12
CA LEU A 71 -1.13 -22.51 -0.72
C LEU A 71 -0.72 -22.57 -2.19
N ASP A 72 -1.42 -21.81 -3.02
CA ASP A 72 -1.04 -21.56 -4.41
C ASP A 72 -0.13 -20.32 -4.45
N SER A 73 0.91 -20.36 -5.28
CA SER A 73 1.85 -19.23 -5.44
C SER A 73 1.28 -18.08 -6.26
N LYS A 74 0.27 -18.33 -7.10
CA LYS A 74 -0.30 -17.32 -8.01
C LYS A 74 -1.56 -16.65 -7.50
N LYS A 75 -2.29 -17.27 -6.58
CA LYS A 75 -3.57 -16.76 -6.06
C LYS A 75 -3.67 -16.91 -4.54
N PRO A 76 -4.30 -15.94 -3.85
CA PRO A 76 -4.58 -16.10 -2.43
C PRO A 76 -5.61 -17.21 -2.23
N LYS A 77 -5.49 -17.95 -1.11
CA LYS A 77 -6.43 -19.04 -0.76
C LYS A 77 -7.86 -18.54 -0.52
N TRP A 78 -7.97 -17.36 0.09
CA TRP A 78 -9.23 -16.70 0.35
C TRP A 78 -9.31 -15.42 -0.48
N GLU A 79 -10.34 -15.33 -1.33
CA GLU A 79 -10.55 -14.22 -2.26
C GLU A 79 -11.72 -13.35 -1.79
N LEU A 80 -11.65 -12.06 -2.11
CA LEU A 80 -12.73 -11.07 -1.91
C LEU A 80 -13.27 -11.10 -0.48
N ASP A 81 -14.58 -11.32 -0.30
CA ASP A 81 -15.28 -11.27 1.00
C ASP A 81 -14.79 -12.32 2.00
N ASN A 82 -14.22 -13.43 1.52
CA ASN A 82 -13.64 -14.45 2.38
C ASN A 82 -12.21 -14.09 2.83
N GLY A 83 -11.60 -13.10 2.20
CA GLY A 83 -10.23 -12.66 2.47
C GLY A 83 -10.18 -11.43 3.37
N LEU A 84 -9.06 -11.27 4.09
CA LEU A 84 -8.82 -10.11 4.96
C LEU A 84 -8.75 -8.78 4.19
N ILE A 85 -8.30 -8.82 2.93
CA ILE A 85 -8.21 -7.63 2.05
C ILE A 85 -9.61 -7.11 1.66
N GLY A 86 -10.60 -8.01 1.62
CA GLY A 86 -11.97 -7.70 1.20
C GLY A 86 -12.12 -7.46 -0.30
N ASN A 87 -13.28 -6.89 -0.66
CA ASN A 87 -13.71 -6.63 -2.04
C ASN A 87 -13.74 -5.13 -2.41
N ASN A 88 -13.16 -4.27 -1.57
CA ASN A 88 -13.24 -2.82 -1.72
C ASN A 88 -11.84 -2.21 -1.94
N PRO A 89 -11.47 -1.87 -3.18
CA PRO A 89 -10.15 -1.33 -3.47
C PRO A 89 -9.97 0.09 -2.93
N GLY A 90 -8.82 0.33 -2.30
CA GLY A 90 -8.34 1.67 -1.99
C GLY A 90 -7.79 2.40 -3.22
N LEU A 91 -7.68 3.71 -3.11
CA LEU A 91 -7.04 4.58 -4.10
C LEU A 91 -5.70 5.08 -3.53
N GLY A 92 -4.66 5.08 -4.35
CA GLY A 92 -3.36 5.65 -4.01
C GLY A 92 -2.99 6.79 -4.94
N PHE A 93 -2.17 7.72 -4.45
CA PHE A 93 -1.66 8.86 -5.22
C PHE A 93 -0.13 8.82 -5.35
N ARG A 94 0.41 9.47 -6.38
CA ARG A 94 1.84 9.69 -6.62
C ARG A 94 2.06 11.10 -7.18
N PRO A 95 3.16 11.78 -6.83
CA PRO A 95 4.29 11.31 -6.01
C PRO A 95 3.97 11.25 -4.51
N MET A 96 4.76 10.49 -3.73
CA MET A 96 4.69 10.49 -2.27
C MET A 96 5.78 11.41 -1.69
N PRO A 97 5.55 12.03 -0.53
CA PRO A 97 6.56 12.82 0.15
C PRO A 97 7.77 11.98 0.60
N PRO A 98 8.88 12.64 0.97
CA PRO A 98 10.12 11.96 1.36
C PRO A 98 9.94 11.10 2.60
N GLU A 99 10.80 10.09 2.72
CA GLU A 99 10.77 9.12 3.84
C GLU A 99 10.94 9.78 5.21
N SER A 100 11.53 10.98 5.28
CA SER A 100 11.60 11.74 6.53
C SER A 100 10.23 12.15 7.07
N ASN A 101 9.23 12.25 6.19
CA ASN A 101 7.86 12.69 6.50
C ASN A 101 6.82 11.72 5.92
N VAL A 102 7.01 10.40 6.07
CA VAL A 102 6.08 9.37 5.54
C VAL A 102 4.63 9.51 6.02
N GLU A 103 4.42 10.13 7.18
CA GLU A 103 3.07 10.35 7.73
C GLU A 103 2.36 11.54 7.07
N SER A 104 3.11 12.42 6.41
CA SER A 104 2.54 13.54 5.67
C SER A 104 2.02 13.08 4.32
N THR A 105 0.95 13.70 3.85
CA THR A 105 0.47 13.58 2.46
C THR A 105 0.67 14.87 1.68
N LEU A 106 1.52 15.77 2.19
CA LEU A 106 1.76 17.09 1.63
C LEU A 106 2.69 17.04 0.42
N ILE A 107 2.19 17.57 -0.68
CA ILE A 107 2.95 17.93 -1.88
C ILE A 107 3.16 19.44 -1.83
N TRP A 108 4.25 19.83 -1.19
CA TRP A 108 4.67 21.23 -1.15
C TRP A 108 5.79 21.46 -2.15
N TYR A 109 5.60 22.44 -3.03
CA TYR A 109 6.69 22.94 -3.83
C TYR A 109 6.62 24.42 -4.10
N LYS A 110 7.80 25.01 -4.31
CA LYS A 110 7.94 26.40 -4.72
C LYS A 110 8.28 26.47 -6.21
N SER A 111 7.42 27.07 -7.03
CA SER A 111 7.64 27.11 -8.48
C SER A 111 8.94 27.81 -8.87
N SER A 112 9.41 28.76 -8.05
CA SER A 112 10.69 29.46 -8.29
C SER A 112 11.93 28.62 -7.96
N ASP A 113 11.81 27.62 -7.09
CA ASP A 113 12.93 26.80 -6.62
C ASP A 113 13.02 25.49 -7.39
N LYS A 114 13.91 25.47 -8.38
CA LYS A 114 14.15 24.30 -9.23
C LYS A 114 14.62 23.07 -8.45
N GLY A 115 15.32 23.24 -7.33
CA GLY A 115 15.82 22.11 -6.54
C GLY A 115 14.70 21.33 -5.87
N ASN A 116 13.73 22.06 -5.31
CA ASN A 116 12.56 21.48 -4.67
C ASN A 116 11.60 20.82 -5.69
N VAL A 117 11.38 21.45 -6.85
CA VAL A 117 10.62 20.85 -7.97
C VAL A 117 11.27 19.56 -8.48
N HIS A 118 12.60 19.55 -8.62
CA HIS A 118 13.32 18.39 -9.14
C HIS A 118 13.11 17.12 -8.31
N TYR A 119 12.95 17.25 -6.98
CA TYR A 119 12.64 16.10 -6.12
C TYR A 119 11.34 15.39 -6.56
N TRP A 120 10.26 16.17 -6.75
CA TRP A 120 8.97 15.63 -7.15
C TRP A 120 8.99 15.05 -8.56
N GLN A 121 9.67 15.72 -9.48
CA GLN A 121 9.86 15.22 -10.85
C GLN A 121 10.66 13.90 -10.86
N ALA A 122 11.70 13.79 -10.03
CA ALA A 122 12.50 12.58 -9.92
C ALA A 122 11.69 11.41 -9.35
N GLU A 123 10.84 11.65 -8.35
CA GLU A 123 9.99 10.61 -7.77
C GLU A 123 8.92 10.13 -8.76
N LEU A 124 8.31 11.04 -9.52
CA LEU A 124 7.41 10.69 -10.61
C LEU A 124 8.11 9.92 -11.72
N LYS A 125 9.31 10.36 -12.12
CA LYS A 125 10.13 9.65 -13.10
C LYS A 125 10.43 8.23 -12.65
N LYS A 126 10.85 8.05 -11.39
CA LYS A 126 11.11 6.73 -10.78
C LYS A 126 9.85 5.86 -10.76
N PHE A 127 8.70 6.43 -10.40
CA PHE A 127 7.42 5.72 -10.42
C PHE A 127 7.05 5.22 -11.82
N LEU A 128 7.16 6.10 -12.83
CA LEU A 128 6.79 5.82 -14.22
C LEU A 128 7.79 4.94 -14.97
N GLN A 129 9.00 4.71 -14.44
CA GLN A 129 9.96 3.78 -15.03
C GLN A 129 9.37 2.38 -15.22
N THR A 130 8.51 1.92 -14.31
CA THR A 130 7.85 0.60 -14.41
C THR A 130 6.85 0.50 -15.55
N TYR A 131 6.40 1.63 -16.09
CA TYR A 131 5.47 1.74 -17.21
C TYR A 131 6.19 1.85 -18.56
N ARG A 132 7.53 1.89 -18.57
CA ARG A 132 8.34 1.86 -19.78
C ARG A 132 8.48 0.44 -20.29
N LYS A 133 8.39 0.29 -21.62
CA LYS A 133 8.40 -1.02 -22.29
C LYS A 133 9.70 -1.77 -22.05
N GLU A 134 10.81 -1.04 -22.02
CA GLU A 134 12.16 -1.55 -21.83
C GLU A 134 12.35 -2.20 -20.45
N ASN A 135 11.56 -1.78 -19.46
CA ASN A 135 11.68 -2.23 -18.08
C ASN A 135 10.70 -3.36 -17.72
N ASN A 136 9.81 -3.77 -18.63
CA ASN A 136 8.87 -4.86 -18.38
C ASN A 136 9.43 -6.19 -18.93
N PRO A 137 9.92 -7.10 -18.07
CA PRO A 137 10.52 -8.37 -18.51
C PRO A 137 9.51 -9.31 -19.19
N HIS A 138 8.22 -9.08 -18.98
CA HIS A 138 7.12 -9.88 -19.56
C HIS A 138 6.34 -9.11 -20.62
N TYR A 139 6.97 -8.16 -21.30
CA TYR A 139 6.32 -7.34 -22.34
C TYR A 139 5.68 -8.18 -23.48
N ASN A 140 6.16 -9.41 -23.71
CA ASN A 140 5.54 -10.34 -24.67
C ASN A 140 4.09 -10.74 -24.32
N ASN A 141 3.73 -10.66 -23.03
CA ASN A 141 2.36 -10.92 -22.55
C ASN A 141 1.48 -9.67 -22.59
N VAL A 142 2.04 -8.53 -22.98
CA VAL A 142 1.34 -7.24 -23.06
C VAL A 142 0.83 -7.03 -24.48
N GLU A 143 -0.42 -6.59 -24.62
CA GLU A 143 -1.03 -6.24 -25.89
C GLU A 143 -1.70 -4.86 -25.87
N GLN A 144 -1.92 -4.29 -27.05
CA GLN A 144 -2.65 -3.03 -27.17
C GLN A 144 -4.15 -3.32 -27.14
N CYS A 145 -4.79 -3.00 -26.01
CA CYS A 145 -6.23 -3.16 -25.86
C CYS A 145 -7.00 -1.96 -26.43
N SER A 146 -8.09 -2.26 -27.11
CA SER A 146 -9.14 -1.28 -27.39
C SER A 146 -9.87 -0.90 -26.10
N MET A 147 -10.43 0.31 -26.04
CA MET A 147 -11.16 0.73 -24.85
C MET A 147 -12.36 -0.17 -24.61
N PHE A 148 -12.57 -0.57 -23.34
CA PHE A 148 -13.68 -1.42 -22.89
C PHE A 148 -13.70 -2.85 -23.42
N VAL A 149 -12.65 -3.26 -24.13
CA VAL A 149 -12.51 -4.64 -24.64
C VAL A 149 -11.48 -5.36 -23.80
N SER A 150 -11.88 -6.49 -23.22
CA SER A 150 -10.97 -7.34 -22.45
C SER A 150 -9.85 -7.90 -23.31
N PRO A 151 -8.64 -8.06 -22.76
CA PRO A 151 -7.52 -8.65 -23.48
C PRO A 151 -7.76 -10.12 -23.83
N THR A 152 -6.98 -10.61 -24.78
CA THR A 152 -6.92 -12.03 -25.13
C THR A 152 -6.56 -12.87 -23.89
N PRO A 153 -7.13 -14.08 -23.75
CA PRO A 153 -6.88 -14.92 -22.57
C PRO A 153 -5.37 -15.16 -22.36
N GLY A 154 -4.86 -14.79 -21.18
CA GLY A 154 -3.45 -14.93 -20.81
C GLY A 154 -2.58 -13.70 -21.10
N LYS A 155 -3.11 -12.68 -21.77
CA LYS A 155 -2.43 -11.40 -21.98
C LYS A 155 -2.99 -10.29 -21.09
N VAL A 156 -2.27 -9.18 -21.04
CA VAL A 156 -2.59 -7.98 -20.27
C VAL A 156 -2.55 -6.74 -21.16
N CYS A 157 -3.31 -5.71 -20.78
CA CYS A 157 -3.35 -4.47 -21.54
C CYS A 157 -2.15 -3.55 -21.25
N ASP A 158 -1.57 -3.00 -22.31
CA ASP A 158 -0.56 -1.94 -22.23
C ASP A 158 -1.17 -0.66 -21.64
N VAL A 159 -0.39 0.05 -20.81
CA VAL A 159 -0.74 1.38 -20.30
C VAL A 159 0.09 2.38 -21.08
N LYS A 160 -0.36 2.68 -22.30
CA LYS A 160 0.41 3.49 -23.25
C LYS A 160 0.36 4.98 -22.87
N MET A 161 1.51 5.52 -22.46
CA MET A 161 1.69 6.94 -22.15
C MET A 161 2.18 7.72 -23.39
N THR A 162 1.27 8.09 -24.29
CA THR A 162 1.61 8.88 -25.49
C THR A 162 1.55 10.38 -25.23
N PRO A 163 2.49 11.20 -25.75
CA PRO A 163 2.50 12.66 -25.61
C PRO A 163 1.18 13.35 -25.94
N GLN A 164 0.48 12.89 -26.97
CA GLN A 164 -0.78 13.47 -27.42
C GLN A 164 -1.91 13.36 -26.38
N LYS A 165 -1.89 12.30 -25.56
CA LYS A 165 -2.92 12.05 -24.55
C LYS A 165 -2.48 12.46 -23.14
N TRP A 166 -1.17 12.41 -22.87
CA TRP A 166 -0.64 12.54 -21.51
C TRP A 166 0.00 13.88 -21.19
N ASN A 167 0.20 14.78 -22.16
CA ASN A 167 0.68 16.13 -21.87
C ASN A 167 -0.34 16.92 -21.03
N PRO A 168 0.09 17.67 -19.99
CA PRO A 168 1.49 17.96 -19.59
C PRO A 168 2.09 17.00 -18.54
N CYS A 169 1.47 15.86 -18.27
CA CYS A 169 1.89 14.89 -17.24
C CYS A 169 3.00 13.93 -17.69
N LEU A 170 3.87 14.36 -18.60
CA LEU A 170 5.03 13.57 -19.02
C LEU A 170 6.33 14.20 -18.55
N GLU A 171 7.40 13.40 -18.60
CA GLU A 171 8.74 13.83 -18.18
C GLU A 171 9.23 15.02 -19.02
N GLU A 172 8.94 15.03 -20.33
CA GLU A 172 9.36 16.10 -21.23
C GLU A 172 8.70 17.45 -20.92
N ALA A 173 7.55 17.43 -20.25
CA ALA A 173 6.81 18.62 -19.82
C ALA A 173 6.97 18.90 -18.31
N GLY A 174 7.92 18.23 -17.65
CA GLY A 174 8.21 18.45 -16.24
C GLY A 174 7.06 18.08 -15.28
N PHE A 175 6.14 17.21 -15.72
CA PHE A 175 4.93 16.80 -14.99
C PHE A 175 4.04 17.96 -14.49
N GLY A 176 4.04 19.11 -15.18
CA GLY A 176 3.26 20.29 -14.81
C GLY A 176 3.84 21.13 -13.67
N PHE A 177 4.92 20.71 -13.00
CA PHE A 177 5.52 21.48 -11.89
C PHE A 177 6.18 22.79 -12.36
N GLU A 178 6.57 22.87 -13.63
CA GLU A 178 7.26 24.02 -14.21
C GLU A 178 6.31 25.10 -14.76
N ASP A 179 5.00 24.84 -14.76
CA ASP A 179 4.01 25.82 -15.22
C ASP A 179 3.87 26.95 -14.17
N GLU A 180 4.11 28.20 -14.59
CA GLU A 180 3.98 29.38 -13.74
C GLU A 180 2.54 29.69 -13.33
N LYS A 181 1.55 29.25 -14.12
CA LYS A 181 0.12 29.43 -13.80
C LYS A 181 -0.56 28.13 -13.41
N GLY A 182 -0.03 27.01 -13.91
CA GLY A 182 -0.49 25.67 -13.61
C GLY A 182 0.01 25.10 -12.29
N GLY A 183 -0.43 23.88 -12.02
CA GLY A 183 -0.05 23.03 -10.92
C GLY A 183 0.44 21.66 -11.38
N PRO A 184 0.80 20.78 -10.44
CA PRO A 184 1.44 19.52 -10.78
C PRO A 184 0.45 18.50 -11.34
N CYS A 185 0.97 17.46 -11.98
CA CYS A 185 0.23 16.25 -12.30
C CYS A 185 0.35 15.22 -11.17
N ILE A 186 -0.78 14.87 -10.56
CA ILE A 186 -0.86 13.85 -9.52
C ILE A 186 -1.45 12.56 -10.09
N PHE A 187 -0.72 11.46 -10.01
CA PHE A 187 -1.14 10.18 -10.55
C PHE A 187 -1.94 9.39 -9.52
N LEU A 188 -3.14 8.99 -9.89
CA LEU A 188 -4.01 8.11 -9.13
C LEU A 188 -3.88 6.68 -9.65
N LYS A 189 -3.84 5.74 -8.71
CA LYS A 189 -3.70 4.32 -8.96
C LYS A 189 -4.60 3.53 -8.02
N LEU A 190 -5.41 2.64 -8.59
CA LEU A 190 -6.26 1.75 -7.80
C LEU A 190 -5.45 0.58 -7.20
N ASN A 191 -5.72 0.21 -5.96
CA ASN A 191 -5.10 -0.94 -5.32
C ASN A 191 -5.51 -2.25 -6.01
N LYS A 192 -4.54 -3.14 -6.22
CA LYS A 192 -4.76 -4.42 -6.88
C LYS A 192 -5.39 -5.42 -5.90
N ILE A 193 -6.63 -5.84 -6.16
CA ILE A 193 -7.29 -6.95 -5.47
C ILE A 193 -7.42 -8.11 -6.46
N TYR A 194 -6.97 -9.30 -6.05
CA TYR A 194 -7.04 -10.49 -6.89
C TYR A 194 -8.50 -10.84 -7.21
N ASN A 195 -8.78 -11.08 -8.49
CA ASN A 195 -10.08 -11.45 -9.04
C ASN A 195 -11.21 -10.43 -8.78
N TRP A 196 -10.86 -9.21 -8.37
CA TRP A 196 -11.83 -8.13 -8.22
C TRP A 196 -12.22 -7.57 -9.59
N ASN A 197 -13.53 -7.50 -9.83
CA ASN A 197 -14.11 -6.92 -11.04
C ASN A 197 -15.02 -5.76 -10.64
N PRO A 198 -14.83 -4.55 -11.21
CA PRO A 198 -15.70 -3.42 -10.88
C PRO A 198 -17.12 -3.63 -11.39
N GLU A 199 -18.08 -3.15 -10.60
CA GLU A 199 -19.47 -3.02 -11.02
C GLU A 199 -19.75 -1.59 -11.49
N TYR A 200 -19.86 -1.41 -12.81
CA TYR A 200 -19.98 -0.09 -13.42
C TYR A 200 -21.36 0.55 -13.25
N TYR A 201 -21.38 1.88 -13.20
CA TYR A 201 -22.62 2.65 -13.17
C TYR A 201 -23.29 2.71 -14.54
N ASN A 202 -24.62 2.78 -14.55
CA ASN A 202 -25.47 3.02 -15.72
C ASN A 202 -26.65 3.92 -15.31
N SER A 203 -27.45 4.34 -16.26
CA SER A 203 -28.61 5.21 -16.08
C SER A 203 -29.60 4.76 -15.00
N THR A 204 -29.73 3.44 -14.76
CA THR A 204 -30.69 2.90 -13.79
C THR A 204 -30.15 2.75 -12.38
N ASN A 205 -28.83 2.82 -12.19
CA ASN A 205 -28.18 2.49 -10.92
C ASN A 205 -27.27 3.60 -10.36
N LEU A 206 -27.38 4.81 -10.90
CA LEU A 206 -26.61 5.97 -10.48
C LEU A 206 -26.96 6.42 -9.05
N PRO A 207 -25.99 6.58 -8.14
CA PRO A 207 -26.22 7.03 -6.76
C PRO A 207 -26.75 8.46 -6.72
N ASP A 208 -27.71 8.73 -5.83
CA ASP A 208 -28.38 10.03 -5.71
C ASP A 208 -27.41 11.24 -5.64
N ALA A 209 -27.90 12.42 -6.03
CA ALA A 209 -27.14 13.67 -6.09
C ALA A 209 -26.54 14.09 -4.73
N SER A 210 -27.10 13.58 -3.63
CA SER A 210 -26.58 13.74 -2.27
C SER A 210 -25.25 13.02 -2.03
N ILE A 211 -25.01 11.92 -2.74
CA ILE A 211 -23.80 11.08 -2.62
C ILE A 211 -22.81 11.41 -3.74
N MET A 212 -23.33 11.51 -4.96
CA MET A 212 -22.55 11.70 -6.17
C MET A 212 -22.93 13.01 -6.83
N SER A 213 -21.97 13.92 -6.97
CA SER A 213 -22.19 15.24 -7.56
C SER A 213 -22.83 15.20 -8.95
N GLU A 214 -23.59 16.23 -9.30
CA GLU A 214 -24.37 16.24 -10.54
C GLU A 214 -23.49 16.22 -11.81
N TYR A 215 -22.29 16.82 -11.77
CA TYR A 215 -21.39 16.86 -12.92
C TYR A 215 -20.91 15.44 -13.32
N ILE A 216 -20.53 14.60 -12.36
CA ILE A 216 -20.08 13.24 -12.67
C ILE A 216 -21.25 12.36 -13.10
N ARG A 217 -22.44 12.58 -12.55
CA ARG A 217 -23.66 11.90 -13.01
C ARG A 217 -23.92 12.19 -14.49
N LYS A 218 -23.77 13.46 -14.92
CA LYS A 218 -23.88 13.86 -16.34
C LYS A 218 -22.81 13.20 -17.19
N ASP A 219 -21.54 13.26 -16.77
CA ASP A 219 -20.42 12.62 -17.48
C ASP A 219 -20.66 11.11 -17.71
N ILE A 220 -21.21 10.40 -16.70
CA ILE A 220 -21.52 8.97 -16.80
C ILE A 220 -22.63 8.71 -17.82
N LEU A 221 -23.72 9.50 -17.76
CA LEU A 221 -24.86 9.35 -18.68
C LEU A 221 -24.47 9.66 -20.13
N GLU A 222 -23.63 10.68 -20.34
CA GLU A 222 -23.09 11.01 -21.66
C GLU A 222 -22.18 9.90 -22.18
N ALA A 223 -21.30 9.35 -21.34
CA ALA A 223 -20.48 8.21 -21.71
C ALA A 223 -21.31 6.95 -21.99
N GLU A 224 -22.43 6.75 -21.29
CA GLU A 224 -23.35 5.64 -21.53
C GLU A 224 -23.96 5.71 -22.92
N SER A 225 -24.33 6.92 -23.38
CA SER A 225 -24.84 7.14 -24.74
C SER A 225 -23.84 6.74 -25.84
N ARG A 226 -22.53 6.78 -25.54
CA ARG A 226 -21.44 6.35 -26.43
C ARG A 226 -20.98 4.91 -26.18
N ASN A 227 -21.58 4.21 -25.23
CA ASN A 227 -21.15 2.90 -24.74
C ASN A 227 -19.72 2.89 -24.14
N GLU A 228 -19.31 4.02 -23.55
CA GLU A 228 -17.98 4.25 -22.97
C GLU A 228 -18.03 4.38 -21.43
N HIS A 229 -19.09 3.89 -20.80
CA HIS A 229 -19.34 4.09 -19.36
C HIS A 229 -18.73 3.01 -18.47
N GLN A 230 -18.19 1.93 -19.05
CA GLN A 230 -17.63 0.77 -18.34
C GLN A 230 -16.26 1.11 -17.75
N MET A 231 -16.23 1.96 -16.75
CA MET A 231 -15.02 2.34 -16.04
C MET A 231 -15.29 2.64 -14.57
N VAL A 232 -14.23 2.54 -13.77
CA VAL A 232 -14.22 3.04 -12.40
C VAL A 232 -13.96 4.54 -12.47
N TRP A 233 -15.00 5.34 -12.27
CA TRP A 233 -14.95 6.79 -12.39
C TRP A 233 -14.15 7.42 -11.26
N VAL A 234 -13.54 8.58 -11.50
CA VAL A 234 -12.75 9.27 -10.48
C VAL A 234 -13.16 10.72 -10.37
N THR A 235 -13.30 11.21 -9.14
CA THR A 235 -13.54 12.62 -8.85
C THR A 235 -12.61 13.09 -7.76
N CYS A 236 -12.02 14.27 -7.94
CA CYS A 236 -11.25 14.97 -6.93
C CYS A 236 -11.92 16.30 -6.63
N GLU A 237 -12.05 16.62 -5.35
CA GLU A 237 -12.61 17.85 -4.85
C GLU A 237 -11.85 18.34 -3.62
N GLY A 238 -11.95 19.63 -3.31
CA GLY A 238 -11.47 20.16 -2.04
C GLY A 238 -12.29 19.62 -0.87
N GLU A 239 -11.65 19.31 0.25
CA GLU A 239 -12.30 18.70 1.40
C GLU A 239 -13.19 19.69 2.16
N ASN A 240 -12.67 20.91 2.42
CA ASN A 240 -13.42 22.00 3.06
C ASN A 240 -13.93 23.03 2.05
N PRO A 241 -14.90 23.90 2.42
CA PRO A 241 -15.38 24.97 1.53
C PRO A 241 -14.25 25.88 0.99
N ALA A 242 -13.27 26.23 1.82
CA ALA A 242 -12.11 26.99 1.39
C ALA A 242 -11.25 26.22 0.38
N ASP A 243 -11.06 24.91 0.58
CA ASP A 243 -10.32 24.07 -0.37
C ASP A 243 -11.03 23.99 -1.72
N LYS A 244 -12.37 23.90 -1.72
CA LYS A 244 -13.19 23.87 -2.95
C LYS A 244 -13.08 25.15 -3.77
N GLU A 245 -12.90 26.30 -3.11
CA GLU A 245 -12.68 27.58 -3.78
C GLU A 245 -11.24 27.72 -4.30
N ASN A 246 -10.26 27.13 -3.60
CA ASN A 246 -8.84 27.31 -3.88
C ASN A 246 -8.25 26.27 -4.84
N ILE A 247 -8.87 25.09 -4.99
CA ILE A 247 -8.37 23.97 -5.82
C ILE A 247 -8.28 24.31 -7.31
N GLY A 248 -9.16 25.18 -7.81
CA GLY A 248 -9.24 25.55 -9.22
C GLY A 248 -9.74 24.43 -10.15
N PRO A 249 -9.73 24.66 -11.47
CA PRO A 249 -10.12 23.67 -12.47
C PRO A 249 -9.14 22.49 -12.52
N LEU A 250 -9.70 21.29 -12.64
CA LEU A 250 -8.96 20.03 -12.72
C LEU A 250 -9.16 19.36 -14.08
N ARG A 251 -8.08 18.81 -14.62
CA ARG A 251 -8.10 18.01 -15.85
C ARG A 251 -7.66 16.58 -15.58
N TYR A 252 -8.46 15.62 -16.05
CA TYR A 252 -8.18 14.19 -15.90
C TYR A 252 -7.56 13.64 -17.18
N ILE A 253 -6.47 12.91 -17.04
CA ILE A 253 -5.64 12.42 -18.14
C ILE A 253 -5.41 10.91 -17.97
N PRO A 254 -5.58 10.10 -19.02
CA PRO A 254 -6.09 10.45 -20.34
C PRO A 254 -7.61 10.67 -20.34
N GLN A 255 -8.31 10.19 -19.31
CA GLN A 255 -9.75 10.30 -19.14
C GLN A 255 -10.11 10.20 -17.66
N ARG A 256 -11.37 10.51 -17.33
CA ARG A 256 -11.87 10.54 -15.95
C ARG A 256 -12.21 9.15 -15.39
N GLY A 257 -11.24 8.24 -15.31
CA GLY A 257 -11.43 6.94 -14.67
C GLY A 257 -10.60 5.80 -15.25
N PHE A 258 -10.72 4.64 -14.61
CA PHE A 258 -10.01 3.40 -14.97
C PHE A 258 -10.91 2.51 -15.83
N SER A 259 -10.56 2.33 -17.11
CA SER A 259 -11.32 1.52 -18.08
C SER A 259 -11.41 0.04 -17.69
N SER A 260 -12.53 -0.61 -18.04
CA SER A 260 -12.82 -2.02 -17.73
C SER A 260 -11.78 -3.02 -18.26
N GLN A 261 -11.10 -2.71 -19.36
CA GLN A 261 -10.10 -3.58 -20.01
C GLN A 261 -8.94 -4.01 -19.08
N TYR A 262 -8.67 -3.21 -18.03
CA TYR A 262 -7.59 -3.47 -17.08
C TYR A 262 -8.00 -4.39 -15.92
N PHE A 263 -9.26 -4.82 -15.88
CA PHE A 263 -9.83 -5.66 -14.85
C PHE A 263 -10.34 -6.98 -15.44
N PRO A 264 -10.38 -8.06 -14.65
CA PRO A 264 -9.86 -8.20 -13.29
C PRO A 264 -8.35 -8.48 -13.23
N PHE A 265 -7.73 -8.15 -12.11
CA PHE A 265 -6.34 -8.54 -11.82
C PHE A 265 -6.29 -9.99 -11.36
N LYS A 266 -5.54 -10.85 -12.06
CA LYS A 266 -5.37 -12.28 -11.75
C LYS A 266 -3.90 -12.67 -11.58
N ASN A 267 -3.07 -11.72 -11.11
CA ASN A 267 -1.63 -11.90 -10.96
C ASN A 267 -0.95 -12.36 -12.28
N GLN A 268 -1.39 -11.79 -13.40
CA GLN A 268 -0.83 -12.08 -14.72
C GLN A 268 0.56 -11.44 -14.86
N ASP A 269 1.49 -12.17 -15.46
CA ASP A 269 2.85 -11.70 -15.71
C ASP A 269 2.84 -10.51 -16.67
N GLY A 270 3.51 -9.42 -16.29
CA GLY A 270 3.58 -8.18 -17.07
C GLY A 270 2.40 -7.21 -16.84
N TYR A 271 1.43 -7.55 -15.97
CA TYR A 271 0.31 -6.67 -15.64
C TYR A 271 0.76 -5.33 -15.04
N LEU A 272 0.27 -4.24 -15.61
CA LEU A 272 0.44 -2.89 -15.07
C LEU A 272 -0.91 -2.34 -14.62
N SER A 273 -0.96 -1.78 -13.40
CA SER A 273 -2.17 -1.11 -12.92
C SER A 273 -2.44 0.13 -13.77
N PRO A 274 -3.70 0.38 -14.19
CA PRO A 274 -4.03 1.57 -14.93
C PRO A 274 -3.81 2.82 -14.08
N LEU A 275 -3.49 3.92 -14.76
CA LEU A 275 -3.19 5.21 -14.14
C LEU A 275 -4.15 6.28 -14.67
N VAL A 276 -4.51 7.22 -13.80
CA VAL A 276 -5.19 8.47 -14.16
C VAL A 276 -4.39 9.60 -13.54
N ALA A 277 -3.92 10.55 -14.34
CA ALA A 277 -3.30 11.77 -13.85
C ALA A 277 -4.35 12.87 -13.67
N VAL A 278 -4.30 13.56 -12.54
CA VAL A 278 -5.08 14.75 -12.24
C VAL A 278 -4.14 15.94 -12.33
N HIS A 279 -4.34 16.76 -13.36
CA HIS A 279 -3.61 17.98 -13.59
C HIS A 279 -4.39 19.16 -13.01
N PHE A 280 -3.73 19.92 -12.14
CA PHE A 280 -4.30 21.12 -11.53
C PHE A 280 -4.01 22.30 -12.45
N GLU A 281 -5.01 22.80 -13.17
CA GLU A 281 -4.77 23.80 -14.23
C GLU A 281 -4.51 25.21 -13.69
N SER A 282 -5.11 25.56 -12.55
CA SER A 282 -4.86 26.85 -11.88
C SER A 282 -5.20 26.79 -10.39
N PRO A 283 -4.43 26.04 -9.58
CA PRO A 283 -4.61 26.03 -8.14
C PRO A 283 -4.19 27.37 -7.54
N ARG A 284 -4.83 27.80 -6.45
CA ARG A 284 -4.44 29.01 -5.73
C ARG A 284 -3.09 28.81 -5.03
N ARG A 285 -2.20 29.78 -5.20
CA ARG A 285 -0.84 29.76 -4.63
C ARG A 285 -0.80 30.31 -3.20
N GLY A 286 0.21 29.90 -2.43
CA GLY A 286 0.45 30.35 -1.06
C GLY A 286 -0.60 29.88 -0.04
N VAL A 287 -1.43 28.90 -0.42
CA VAL A 287 -2.44 28.29 0.45
C VAL A 287 -2.29 26.77 0.44
N LEU A 288 -2.53 26.16 1.60
CA LEU A 288 -2.63 24.71 1.73
C LEU A 288 -4.03 24.26 1.30
N ILE A 289 -4.11 23.32 0.37
CA ILE A 289 -5.35 22.81 -0.20
C ILE A 289 -5.49 21.32 0.14
N ASN A 290 -6.51 20.96 0.92
CA ASN A 290 -6.82 19.56 1.22
C ASN A 290 -7.70 18.96 0.12
N ILE A 291 -7.25 17.87 -0.50
CA ILE A 291 -7.90 17.29 -1.66
C ILE A 291 -8.31 15.86 -1.35
N GLU A 292 -9.59 15.56 -1.58
CA GLU A 292 -10.16 14.21 -1.48
C GLU A 292 -10.50 13.71 -2.90
N CYS A 293 -9.83 12.65 -3.34
CA CYS A 293 -10.15 11.95 -4.57
C CYS A 293 -10.89 10.64 -4.28
N LYS A 294 -12.02 10.40 -4.94
CA LYS A 294 -12.89 9.22 -4.78
C LYS A 294 -12.94 8.42 -6.08
N ALA A 295 -12.87 7.10 -5.95
CA ALA A 295 -13.11 6.15 -7.03
C ALA A 295 -14.56 5.63 -6.95
N TRP A 296 -15.25 5.57 -8.07
CA TRP A 296 -16.69 5.33 -8.14
C TRP A 296 -16.97 4.08 -8.97
N ALA A 297 -17.46 3.05 -8.29
CA ALA A 297 -18.10 1.86 -8.83
C ALA A 297 -19.08 1.34 -7.77
N LYS A 298 -20.09 0.54 -8.13
CA LYS A 298 -21.12 0.13 -7.16
C LYS A 298 -20.57 -0.66 -5.98
N ASN A 299 -19.55 -1.47 -6.24
CA ASN A 299 -18.88 -2.31 -5.26
C ASN A 299 -17.69 -1.61 -4.58
N ILE A 300 -17.55 -0.29 -4.76
CA ILE A 300 -16.62 0.54 -3.98
C ILE A 300 -17.43 1.28 -2.92
N ILE A 301 -17.11 1.02 -1.66
CA ILE A 301 -17.72 1.68 -0.52
C ILE A 301 -16.78 2.78 -0.05
N HIS A 302 -17.28 4.00 0.04
CA HIS A 302 -16.52 5.12 0.58
C HIS A 302 -16.62 5.15 2.10
N ASP A 303 -15.46 5.08 2.76
CA ASP A 303 -15.36 5.31 4.19
C ASP A 303 -14.21 6.29 4.43
N ARG A 304 -14.52 7.42 5.06
CA ARG A 304 -13.54 8.47 5.37
C ARG A 304 -12.57 8.06 6.48
N VAL A 305 -13.03 7.26 7.45
CA VAL A 305 -12.20 6.87 8.59
C VAL A 305 -11.14 5.87 8.15
N ASP A 306 -11.58 4.84 7.42
CA ASP A 306 -10.72 3.78 6.91
C ASP A 306 -10.05 4.14 5.55
N ARG A 307 -10.33 5.34 5.01
CA ARG A 307 -9.88 5.80 3.68
C ARG A 307 -10.16 4.77 2.57
N ARG A 308 -11.33 4.14 2.63
CA ARG A 308 -11.76 3.14 1.62
C ARG A 308 -12.39 3.83 0.44
N GLY A 309 -12.04 3.41 -0.77
CA GLY A 309 -12.56 3.99 -2.01
C GLY A 309 -12.17 5.45 -2.27
N SER A 310 -11.34 6.05 -1.40
CA SER A 310 -10.88 7.42 -1.52
C SER A 310 -9.40 7.55 -1.15
N VAL A 311 -8.82 8.69 -1.49
CA VAL A 311 -7.48 9.07 -1.09
C VAL A 311 -7.46 10.55 -0.77
N HIS A 312 -6.80 10.90 0.32
CA HIS A 312 -6.56 12.26 0.75
C HIS A 312 -5.09 12.61 0.52
N PHE A 313 -4.85 13.80 -0.02
CA PHE A 313 -3.53 14.42 -0.04
C PHE A 313 -3.65 15.94 0.00
N GLU A 314 -2.55 16.59 0.36
CA GLU A 314 -2.50 18.04 0.52
C GLU A 314 -1.60 18.63 -0.56
N LEU A 315 -1.98 19.77 -1.11
CA LEU A 315 -1.21 20.48 -2.12
C LEU A 315 -0.94 21.90 -1.66
N MET A 316 0.30 22.34 -1.75
CA MET A 316 0.68 23.74 -1.52
C MET A 316 1.70 24.17 -2.58
N VAL A 317 1.33 25.18 -3.37
CA VAL A 317 2.16 25.75 -4.43
C VAL A 317 2.58 27.15 -4.02
N ASP A 318 3.87 27.36 -3.79
CA ASP A 318 4.45 28.67 -3.42
C ASP A 318 5.03 29.44 -4.63
#